data_AF-A0A349HRL5-F1
#
_entry.id   AF-A0A349HRL5-F1
#
_cell.length_a   1.000
_cell.length_b   1.000
_cell.length_c   1.000
_cell.angle_alpha   90.00
_cell.angle_beta   90.00
_cell.angle_gamma   90.00
#
_symmetry.space_group_name_H-M   'P 1'
#
loop_
_entity.id
_entity.type
_entity.pdbx_description
1 polymer ?
#
loop_
_entity_poly.entity_id
_entity_poly.type
_entity_poly.pdbx_seq_one_letter_code
_entity_poly.pdbx_strand_id
1 'polypeptide(L)'
;QDETNSIFVSSHIISDLEKICDYITFIHKGKIIFSETKDDLLDNYGILKCSPEEYENIDKSLVKGMRKNKFGIEALVLKDRITGPYLIDRASLEDIMIFIIKEQVQ
;
A
#
# COMPACT_ATOMS: atom_id res chain seq x y z
N GLN A 1 -20.48 16.11 -16.63
CA GLN A 1 -19.31 16.17 -15.75
C GLN A 1 -18.22 16.80 -16.58
N ASP A 2 -17.72 17.97 -16.18
CA ASP A 2 -16.76 18.74 -16.95
C ASP A 2 -15.35 18.30 -16.49
N GLU A 3 -14.69 17.46 -17.30
CA GLU A 3 -13.38 16.84 -16.99
C GLU A 3 -12.20 17.83 -17.09
N THR A 4 -12.47 19.13 -17.23
CA THR A 4 -11.46 20.17 -17.46
C THR A 4 -10.97 20.87 -16.18
N ASN A 5 -11.48 20.47 -15.01
CA ASN A 5 -11.14 21.08 -13.72
C ASN A 5 -10.43 20.08 -12.81
N SER A 6 -9.17 20.37 -12.44
CA SER A 6 -8.41 19.60 -11.45
C SER A 6 -8.43 20.29 -10.09
N ILE A 7 -8.76 19.54 -9.04
CA ILE A 7 -8.71 20.03 -7.65
C ILE A 7 -7.55 19.32 -6.95
N PHE A 8 -6.59 20.10 -6.44
CA PHE A 8 -5.51 19.57 -5.61
C PHE A 8 -5.85 19.76 -4.13
N VAL A 9 -5.89 18.67 -3.37
CA VAL A 9 -6.19 18.66 -1.94
C VAL A 9 -5.05 18.00 -1.18
N SER A 10 -4.58 18.65 -0.11
CA SER A 10 -3.66 18.06 0.86
C SER A 10 -4.36 17.95 2.21
N SER A 11 -4.48 16.74 2.75
CA SER A 11 -5.03 16.48 4.09
C SER A 11 -4.17 15.46 4.83
N HIS A 12 -4.28 15.46 6.15
CA HIS A 12 -3.72 14.44 7.04
C HIS A 12 -4.76 13.35 7.39
N ILE A 13 -6.00 13.51 6.94
CA ILE A 13 -7.09 12.55 7.16
C ILE A 13 -7.27 11.73 5.89
N ILE A 14 -6.72 10.51 5.89
CA ILE A 14 -6.67 9.62 4.71
C ILE A 14 -8.08 9.28 4.22
N SER A 15 -9.04 9.10 5.13
CA SER A 15 -10.43 8.79 4.81
C SER A 15 -11.16 9.89 4.04
N ASP A 16 -10.71 11.14 4.16
CA ASP A 16 -11.27 12.26 3.39
C ASP A 16 -10.78 12.21 1.95
N LEU A 17 -9.50 11.89 1.74
CA LEU A 17 -8.91 11.70 0.41
C LEU A 17 -9.53 10.50 -0.31
N GLU A 18 -9.77 9.40 0.40
CA GLU A 18 -10.35 8.18 -0.17
C GLU A 18 -11.74 8.41 -0.80
N LYS A 19 -12.54 9.33 -0.22
CA LYS A 19 -13.90 9.64 -0.70
C LYS A 19 -13.95 10.56 -1.91
N ILE A 20 -12.98 11.47 -2.04
CA ILE A 20 -13.06 12.59 -2.99
C ILE A 20 -12.02 12.51 -4.10
N CYS A 21 -10.98 11.68 -3.96
CA CYS A 21 -9.88 11.60 -4.91
C CYS A 21 -9.97 10.33 -5.78
N ASP A 22 -9.76 10.53 -7.09
CA ASP A 22 -9.55 9.46 -8.07
C ASP A 22 -8.06 9.12 -8.22
N TYR A 23 -7.19 10.07 -7.89
CA TYR A 23 -5.75 9.97 -8.03
C TYR A 23 -5.03 10.40 -6.76
N ILE A 24 -3.98 9.66 -6.39
CA ILE A 24 -3.26 9.84 -5.12
C ILE A 24 -1.77 9.93 -5.42
N THR A 25 -1.20 11.09 -5.09
CA THR A 25 0.25 11.30 -5.10
C THR A 25 0.75 11.32 -3.66
N PHE A 26 1.58 10.35 -3.31
CA PHE A 26 2.18 10.27 -1.98
C PHE A 26 3.58 10.89 -1.99
N ILE A 27 3.75 11.93 -1.16
CA ILE A 27 5.01 12.67 -1.02
C ILE A 27 5.57 12.44 0.37
N HIS A 28 6.81 11.96 0.44
CA HIS A 28 7.52 11.76 1.71
C HIS A 28 8.93 12.38 1.62
N LYS A 29 9.30 13.19 2.61
CA LYS A 29 10.60 13.91 2.68
C LYS A 29 10.95 14.66 1.38
N GLY A 30 9.97 15.32 0.77
CA GLY A 30 10.16 16.09 -0.47
C GLY A 30 10.34 15.26 -1.74
N LYS A 31 10.10 13.93 -1.69
CA LYS A 31 10.13 13.04 -2.85
C LYS A 31 8.77 12.43 -3.10
N ILE A 32 8.38 12.31 -4.37
CA ILE A 32 7.21 11.53 -4.77
C ILE A 32 7.59 10.06 -4.65
N ILE A 33 6.84 9.32 -3.84
CA ILE A 33 7.03 7.88 -3.63
C ILE A 33 6.19 7.09 -4.62
N PHE A 34 4.93 7.51 -4.83
CA PHE A 34 4.07 6.98 -5.87
C PHE A 34 3.05 8.04 -6.30
N SER A 35 2.46 7.80 -7.46
CA SER A 35 1.44 8.64 -8.07
C SER A 35 0.57 7.72 -8.92
N GLU A 36 -0.55 7.28 -8.36
CA GLU A 36 -1.40 6.22 -8.93
C GLU A 36 -2.88 6.52 -8.69
N THR A 37 -3.76 5.87 -9.44
CA THR A 37 -5.20 5.98 -9.16
C THR A 37 -5.51 5.28 -7.83
N LYS A 38 -6.57 5.73 -7.15
CA LYS A 38 -7.04 5.06 -5.93
C LYS A 38 -7.39 3.59 -6.22
N ASP A 39 -8.03 3.34 -7.35
CA ASP A 39 -8.44 2.00 -7.75
C ASP A 39 -7.21 1.11 -7.99
N ASP A 40 -6.19 1.60 -8.71
CA ASP A 40 -4.93 0.87 -8.90
C ASP A 40 -4.25 0.54 -7.56
N LEU A 41 -4.28 1.45 -6.59
CA LEU A 41 -3.71 1.19 -5.27
C LEU A 41 -4.45 0.07 -4.54
N LEU A 42 -5.79 0.10 -4.52
CA LEU A 42 -6.60 -0.91 -3.86
C LEU A 42 -6.60 -2.26 -4.61
N ASP A 43 -6.45 -2.21 -5.94
CA ASP A 43 -6.44 -3.37 -6.80
C ASP A 43 -5.07 -4.04 -6.90
N ASN A 44 -3.96 -3.29 -6.87
CA ASN A 44 -2.64 -3.90 -6.98
C ASN A 44 -2.07 -4.35 -5.63
N TYR A 45 -2.45 -3.70 -4.54
CA TYR A 45 -1.86 -3.96 -3.23
C TYR A 45 -2.73 -4.88 -2.36
N GLY A 46 -2.06 -5.69 -1.53
CA GLY A 46 -2.71 -6.54 -0.55
C GLY A 46 -1.84 -6.73 0.70
N ILE A 47 -2.47 -7.19 1.78
CA ILE A 47 -1.80 -7.52 3.04
C ILE A 47 -1.63 -9.03 3.11
N LEU A 48 -0.41 -9.47 2.84
CA LEU A 48 0.01 -10.84 3.04
C LEU A 48 0.20 -11.10 4.53
N LYS A 49 -0.44 -12.16 5.03
CA LYS A 49 -0.25 -12.68 6.39
C LYS A 49 0.47 -14.01 6.32
N CYS A 50 1.65 -14.09 6.92
CA CYS A 50 2.48 -15.29 6.84
C CYS A 50 3.35 -15.48 8.09
N SER A 51 3.84 -16.70 8.28
CA SER A 51 4.86 -17.01 9.28
C SER A 51 6.21 -16.41 8.88
N PRO A 52 7.17 -16.25 9.82
CA PRO A 52 8.52 -15.82 9.47
C PRO A 52 9.21 -16.74 8.44
N GLU A 53 8.96 -18.05 8.51
CA GLU A 53 9.52 -19.05 7.60
C GLU A 53 8.93 -18.90 6.19
N GLU A 54 7.62 -18.71 6.09
CA GLU A 54 6.94 -18.44 4.83
C GLU A 54 7.41 -17.13 4.21
N TYR A 55 7.57 -16.09 5.04
CA TYR A 55 8.06 -14.80 4.58
C TYR A 55 9.42 -14.94 3.91
N GLU A 56 10.39 -15.67 4.46
CA GLU A 56 11.71 -15.86 3.83
C GLU A 56 11.65 -16.46 2.43
N ASN A 57 10.63 -17.27 2.13
CA ASN A 57 10.44 -17.88 0.82
C ASN A 57 9.79 -16.94 -0.22
N ILE A 58 9.31 -15.77 0.22
CA ILE A 58 8.64 -14.80 -0.65
C ILE A 58 9.66 -13.84 -1.25
N ASP A 59 9.51 -13.56 -2.55
CA ASP A 59 10.32 -12.58 -3.25
C ASP A 59 10.16 -11.18 -2.61
N LYS A 60 11.26 -10.71 -2.01
CA LYS A 60 11.28 -9.43 -1.30
C LYS A 60 11.08 -8.23 -2.22
N SER A 61 11.30 -8.36 -3.53
CA SER A 61 11.05 -7.29 -4.49
C SER A 61 9.55 -6.94 -4.61
N LEU A 62 8.69 -7.91 -4.26
CA LEU A 62 7.24 -7.78 -4.24
C LEU A 62 6.70 -7.19 -2.93
N VAL A 63 7.52 -7.15 -1.89
CA VAL A 63 7.19 -6.60 -0.58
C VAL A 63 7.52 -5.10 -0.56
N LYS A 64 6.53 -4.28 -0.20
CA LYS A 64 6.62 -2.81 -0.13
C LYS A 64 6.69 -2.27 1.29
N GLY A 65 6.60 -3.16 2.27
CA GLY A 65 6.71 -2.87 3.67
C GLY A 65 6.27 -4.06 4.49
N MET A 66 6.80 -4.21 5.70
CA MET A 66 6.41 -5.29 6.60
C MET A 66 6.33 -4.84 8.05
N ARG A 67 5.51 -5.54 8.82
CA ARG A 67 5.46 -5.43 10.27
C ARG A 67 5.43 -6.82 10.88
N LYS A 68 6.30 -7.04 11.85
CA LYS A 68 6.31 -8.25 12.66
C LYS A 68 5.47 -8.02 13.91
N ASN A 69 4.55 -8.92 14.20
CA ASN A 69 3.76 -8.92 15.43
C ASN A 69 3.92 -10.27 16.16
N LYS A 70 3.20 -10.47 17.27
CA LYS A 70 3.28 -11.73 18.06
C LYS A 70 2.69 -12.95 17.33
N PHE A 71 1.90 -12.72 16.29
CA PHE A 71 1.15 -13.74 15.55
C PHE A 71 1.77 -14.08 14.20
N GLY A 72 2.73 -13.30 13.71
CA GLY A 72 3.41 -13.53 12.43
C GLY A 72 3.95 -12.25 11.81
N ILE A 73 4.07 -12.27 10.49
CA ILE A 73 4.46 -11.14 9.66
C ILE A 73 3.26 -10.72 8.81
N GLU A 74 3.03 -9.43 8.77
CA GLU A 74 2.10 -8.80 7.83
C GLU A 74 2.92 -7.93 6.89
N ALA A 75 2.76 -8.15 5.59
CA ALA A 75 3.52 -7.48 4.56
C ALA A 75 2.60 -6.88 3.51
N LEU A 76 2.84 -5.63 3.16
CA LEU A 76 2.23 -4.99 2.00
C LEU A 76 2.92 -5.54 0.75
N VAL A 77 2.14 -6.12 -0.15
CA VAL A 77 2.66 -6.79 -1.36
C VAL A 77 1.88 -6.38 -2.60
N LEU A 78 2.50 -6.53 -3.77
CA LEU A 78 1.79 -6.54 -5.05
C LEU A 78 1.04 -7.86 -5.19
N LYS A 79 -0.26 -7.87 -4.87
CA LYS A 79 -1.02 -9.10 -4.61
C LYS A 79 -1.08 -10.03 -5.82
N ASP A 80 -1.22 -9.49 -7.03
CA ASP A 80 -1.31 -10.28 -8.27
C ASP A 80 0.02 -10.92 -8.68
N ARG A 81 1.13 -10.50 -8.07
CA ARG A 81 2.46 -11.06 -8.32
C ARG A 81 2.85 -12.14 -7.31
N ILE A 82 2.08 -12.30 -6.24
CA ILE A 82 2.31 -13.34 -5.24
C ILE A 82 1.64 -14.63 -5.72
N THR A 83 2.44 -15.65 -5.97
CA THR A 83 1.98 -16.99 -6.34
C THR A 83 2.15 -17.95 -5.17
N GLY A 84 1.11 -18.73 -4.85
CA GLY A 84 1.20 -19.76 -3.81
C GLY A 84 -0.04 -19.81 -2.92
N PRO A 85 -0.06 -20.70 -1.90
CA PRO A 85 -1.19 -20.87 -0.99
C PRO A 85 -1.21 -19.80 0.12
N TYR A 86 -0.91 -18.54 -0.23
CA TYR A 86 -0.81 -17.45 0.72
C TYR A 86 -2.16 -16.78 0.97
N LEU A 87 -2.42 -16.39 2.22
CA LEU A 87 -3.56 -15.57 2.57
C LEU A 87 -3.21 -14.08 2.36
N ILE A 88 -3.91 -13.45 1.41
CA ILE A 88 -3.75 -12.03 1.12
C ILE A 88 -5.08 -11.33 1.33
N ASP A 89 -5.12 -10.47 2.34
CA ASP A 89 -6.28 -9.60 2.61
C ASP A 89 -6.23 -8.35 1.74
N ARG A 90 -7.38 -7.70 1.54
CA ARG A 90 -7.44 -6.38 0.89
C ARG A 90 -6.69 -5.36 1.75
N ALA A 91 -5.84 -4.57 1.11
CA ALA A 91 -5.20 -3.43 1.76
C ALA A 91 -6.15 -2.21 1.71
N SER A 92 -6.26 -1.48 2.82
CA SER A 92 -6.84 -0.14 2.79
C SER A 92 -5.80 0.87 2.32
N LEU A 93 -6.25 2.06 1.91
CA LEU A 93 -5.34 3.16 1.57
C LEU A 93 -4.45 3.54 2.76
N GLU A 94 -4.98 3.49 3.98
CA GLU A 94 -4.22 3.72 5.20
C GLU A 94 -3.11 2.68 5.40
N ASP A 95 -3.40 1.40 5.18
CA ASP A 95 -2.39 0.35 5.24
C ASP A 95 -1.27 0.62 4.24
N ILE A 96 -1.63 0.89 2.98
CA ILE A 96 -0.66 1.18 1.90
C ILE A 96 0.29 2.30 2.32
N MET A 97 -0.26 3.42 2.81
CA MET A 97 0.56 4.55 3.25
C MET A 97 1.44 4.20 4.45
N ILE A 98 0.92 3.53 5.48
CA ILE A 98 1.68 3.18 6.69
C ILE A 98 2.84 2.23 6.38
N PHE A 99 2.60 1.21 5.56
CA PHE A 99 3.62 0.22 5.24
C PHE A 99 4.75 0.81 4.39
N ILE A 100 4.42 1.66 3.41
CA ILE A 100 5.41 2.35 2.57
C ILE A 100 6.27 3.31 3.41
N ILE A 101 5.69 4.05 4.36
CA ILE A 101 6.49 4.91 5.26
C ILE A 101 7.47 4.09 6.10
N LYS A 102 7.02 2.95 6.64
CA LYS A 102 7.83 2.11 7.51
C LYS A 102 9.01 1.46 6.81
N GLU A 103 8.85 1.08 5.54
CA GLU A 103 9.96 0.58 4.71
C GLU A 103 11.10 1.62 4.62
N GLN A 104 10.78 2.90 4.47
CA GLN A 104 11.76 3.98 4.26
C GLN A 104 12.51 4.41 5.55
N VAL A 105 12.17 3.84 6.70
CA VAL A 105 12.77 4.16 8.01
C VAL A 105 13.74 3.04 8.46
N GLN A 106 13.85 1.95 7.70
CA GLN A 106 14.65 0.79 8.06
C GLN A 106 16.03 0.75 7.40
#